data_AF-A0A3D1UDI8-F1
#
_entry.id   AF-A0A3D1UDI8-F1
#
_cell.length_a   1.000
_cell.length_b   1.000
_cell.length_c   1.000
_cell.angle_alpha   90.00
_cell.angle_beta   90.00
_cell.angle_gamma   90.00
#
_symmetry.space_group_name_H-M   'P 1'
#
loop_
_entity.id
_entity.type
_entity.pdbx_description
1 polymer ?
#
loop_
_entity_poly.entity_id
_entity_poly.type
_entity_poly.pdbx_seq_one_letter_code
_entity_poly.pdbx_strand_id
1 'polypeptide(L)'
;MSKIKMTTCYTGALALTLFATVILYSCAKTNCEQLMKSIGEKQRLLDRRTDEYTRETARWEEMTTPEKIEIALRRQGLKMSFAKPGQNIRMSSAGKPKPGQLSVARIRRLSAGSETANYRATRR
;
A
#
# COMPACT_ATOMS: atom_id res chain seq x y z
N MET A 1 -16.05 56.19 -42.03
CA MET A 1 -14.75 55.83 -41.40
C MET A 1 -14.84 55.32 -39.95
N SER A 2 -15.92 55.56 -39.20
CA SER A 2 -16.06 55.04 -37.81
C SER A 2 -16.27 53.51 -37.72
N LYS A 3 -17.12 52.93 -38.58
CA LYS A 3 -17.41 51.47 -38.58
C LYS A 3 -16.19 50.58 -38.85
N ILE A 4 -15.22 51.05 -39.65
CA ILE A 4 -14.02 50.29 -40.04
C ILE A 4 -13.03 50.20 -38.87
N LYS A 5 -12.91 51.25 -38.05
CA LYS A 5 -12.06 51.25 -36.85
C LYS A 5 -12.62 50.35 -35.75
N MET A 6 -13.95 50.25 -35.69
CA MET A 6 -14.64 49.45 -34.69
C MET A 6 -14.51 47.95 -35.01
N THR A 7 -14.67 47.54 -36.27
CA THR A 7 -14.48 46.14 -36.69
C THR A 7 -13.03 45.66 -36.57
N THR A 8 -12.03 46.50 -36.85
CA THR A 8 -10.61 46.12 -36.66
C THR A 8 -10.22 45.96 -35.19
N CYS A 9 -10.88 46.70 -34.28
CA CYS A 9 -10.67 46.56 -32.84
C CYS A 9 -11.27 45.24 -32.31
N TYR A 10 -12.46 44.86 -32.78
CA TYR A 10 -13.08 43.58 -32.42
C TYR A 10 -12.32 42.36 -32.98
N THR A 11 -11.82 42.43 -34.20
CA THR A 11 -11.00 41.34 -34.77
C THR A 11 -9.66 41.20 -34.06
N GLY A 12 -9.03 42.31 -33.65
CA GLY A 12 -7.83 42.30 -32.81
C GLY A 12 -8.07 41.69 -31.43
N ALA A 13 -9.18 42.04 -30.77
CA ALA A 13 -9.56 41.47 -29.47
C ALA A 13 -9.85 39.97 -29.57
N LEU A 14 -10.55 39.53 -30.63
CA LEU A 14 -10.80 38.10 -30.89
C LEU A 14 -9.50 37.33 -31.11
N ALA A 15 -8.56 37.87 -31.88
CA ALA A 15 -7.26 37.22 -32.11
C ALA A 15 -6.45 37.07 -30.81
N LEU A 16 -6.44 38.09 -29.94
CA LEU A 16 -5.75 38.04 -28.65
C LEU A 16 -6.38 37.02 -27.70
N THR A 17 -7.71 36.97 -27.63
CA THR A 17 -8.42 35.99 -26.79
C THR A 17 -8.17 34.56 -27.26
N LEU A 18 -8.21 34.30 -28.57
CA LEU A 18 -7.85 33.02 -29.17
C LEU A 18 -6.42 32.63 -28.82
N PHE A 19 -5.47 33.55 -28.99
CA PHE A 19 -4.07 33.29 -28.66
C PHE A 19 -3.86 32.95 -27.18
N ALA A 20 -4.49 33.71 -26.28
CA ALA A 20 -4.44 33.43 -24.84
C ALA A 20 -5.04 32.05 -24.50
N THR A 21 -6.18 31.68 -25.10
CA THR A 21 -6.80 30.37 -24.87
C THR A 21 -5.93 29.21 -25.36
N VAL A 22 -5.23 29.36 -26.49
CA VAL A 22 -4.32 28.33 -27.03
C VAL A 22 -3.12 28.12 -26.11
N ILE A 23 -2.55 29.19 -25.56
CA ILE A 23 -1.43 29.10 -24.61
C ILE A 23 -1.89 28.39 -23.34
N LEU A 24 -3.02 28.81 -22.76
CA LEU A 24 -3.57 28.20 -21.55
C LEU A 24 -3.87 26.70 -21.76
N TYR A 25 -4.44 26.34 -22.90
CA TYR A 25 -4.70 24.94 -23.26
C TYR A 25 -3.40 24.13 -23.39
N SER A 26 -2.36 24.72 -23.98
CA SER A 26 -1.06 24.06 -24.12
C SER A 26 -0.36 23.84 -22.78
N CYS A 27 -0.43 24.81 -21.88
CA CYS A 27 0.07 24.68 -20.50
C CYS A 27 -0.73 23.62 -19.71
N ALA A 28 -2.06 23.56 -19.89
CA ALA A 28 -2.89 22.54 -19.24
C ALA A 28 -2.56 21.13 -19.74
N LYS A 29 -2.38 20.97 -21.05
CA LYS A 29 -2.02 19.68 -21.68
C LYS A 29 -0.68 19.15 -21.17
N THR A 30 0.35 20.00 -21.14
CA THR A 30 1.70 19.62 -20.66
C THR A 30 1.69 19.21 -19.19
N ASN A 31 0.96 19.92 -18.33
CA ASN A 31 0.79 19.54 -16.93
C ASN A 31 0.06 18.20 -16.77
N CYS A 32 -1.01 17.97 -17.54
CA CYS A 32 -1.72 16.69 -17.53
C CYS A 32 -0.84 15.52 -17.99
N GLU A 33 -0.05 15.71 -19.04
CA GLU A 33 0.88 14.69 -19.55
C GLU A 33 1.97 14.35 -18.50
N GLN A 34 2.53 15.36 -17.83
CA GLN A 34 3.48 15.16 -16.74
C GLN A 34 2.84 14.40 -15.57
N LEU A 35 1.61 14.77 -15.18
CA LEU A 35 0.89 14.09 -14.11
C LEU A 35 0.64 12.62 -14.49
N MET A 36 0.17 12.36 -15.71
CA MET A 36 -0.12 11.01 -16.19
C MET A 36 1.14 10.13 -16.22
N LYS A 37 2.28 10.70 -16.63
CA LYS A 37 3.57 10.01 -16.56
C LYS A 37 3.96 9.66 -15.13
N SER A 38 3.81 10.60 -14.20
CA SER A 38 4.14 10.38 -12.78
C SER A 38 3.23 9.33 -12.12
N ILE A 39 1.96 9.26 -12.52
CA ILE A 39 1.01 8.24 -12.07
C ILE A 39 1.43 6.87 -12.61
N GLY A 40 1.76 6.79 -13.90
CA GLY A 40 2.24 5.55 -14.52
C GLY A 40 3.52 5.02 -13.87
N GLU A 41 4.47 5.90 -13.52
CA GLU A 41 5.70 5.52 -12.80
C GLU A 41 5.40 4.97 -11.41
N LYS A 42 4.51 5.64 -10.65
CA LYS A 42 4.09 5.17 -9.33
C LYS A 42 3.34 3.85 -9.39
N GLN A 43 2.49 3.65 -10.39
CA GLN A 43 1.77 2.39 -10.58
C GLN A 43 2.74 1.24 -10.86
N ARG A 44 3.72 1.44 -11.75
CA ARG A 44 4.76 0.43 -12.02
C ARG A 44 5.58 0.07 -10.77
N LEU A 45 5.87 1.06 -9.92
CA LEU A 45 6.57 0.83 -8.66
C LEU A 45 5.72 0.03 -7.67
N LEU A 46 4.40 0.27 -7.63
CA LEU A 46 3.48 -0.52 -6.82
C LEU A 46 3.42 -1.96 -7.33
N ASP A 47 3.22 -2.16 -8.63
CA ASP A 47 3.13 -3.49 -9.24
C ASP A 47 4.41 -4.31 -8.99
N ARG A 48 5.58 -3.67 -9.11
CA ARG A 48 6.87 -4.31 -8.78
C ARG A 48 6.95 -4.73 -7.31
N ARG A 49 6.55 -3.85 -6.38
CA ARG A 49 6.57 -4.20 -4.94
C ARG A 49 5.56 -5.27 -4.58
N THR A 50 4.40 -5.29 -5.24
CA THR A 50 3.42 -6.36 -5.02
C THR A 50 3.96 -7.70 -5.50
N ASP A 51 4.67 -7.74 -6.62
CA ASP A 51 5.33 -8.96 -7.11
C ASP A 51 6.46 -9.43 -6.19
N GLU A 52 7.26 -8.51 -5.67
CA GLU A 52 8.29 -8.84 -4.68
C GLU A 52 7.64 -9.40 -3.40
N TYR A 53 6.54 -8.78 -2.95
CA TYR A 53 5.80 -9.24 -1.79
C TYR A 53 5.19 -10.63 -1.99
N THR A 54 4.56 -10.90 -3.14
CA THR A 54 3.94 -12.21 -3.44
C THR A 54 4.97 -13.33 -3.53
N ARG A 55 6.13 -13.05 -4.14
CA ARG A 55 7.26 -14.01 -4.18
C ARG A 55 7.83 -14.28 -2.80
N GLU A 56 7.97 -13.26 -1.97
CA GLU A 56 8.44 -13.43 -0.61
C GLU A 56 7.42 -14.24 0.21
N THR A 57 6.13 -13.94 0.10
CA THR A 57 5.08 -14.72 0.78
C THR A 57 5.05 -16.17 0.33
N ALA A 58 5.20 -16.45 -0.97
CA ALA A 58 5.24 -17.81 -1.50
C ALA A 58 6.46 -18.60 -0.95
N ARG A 59 7.66 -17.99 -0.95
CA ARG A 59 8.85 -18.62 -0.33
C ARG A 59 8.66 -18.91 1.15
N TRP A 60 8.00 -18.02 1.88
CA TRP A 60 7.70 -18.23 3.30
C TRP A 60 6.65 -19.33 3.49
N GLU A 61 5.64 -19.41 2.64
CA GLU A 61 4.66 -20.50 2.66
C GLU A 61 5.34 -21.84 2.37
N GLU A 62 6.26 -21.90 1.42
CA GLU A 62 7.07 -23.09 1.15
C GLU A 62 7.96 -23.49 2.33
N MET A 63 8.64 -22.52 2.99
CA MET A 63 9.39 -22.78 4.23
C MET A 63 8.48 -23.21 5.40
N THR A 64 7.20 -22.84 5.36
CA THR A 64 6.17 -23.24 6.31
C THR A 64 5.44 -24.51 5.85
N THR A 65 6.10 -25.40 5.10
CA THR A 65 5.60 -26.77 4.86
C THR A 65 6.22 -27.77 5.85
N PRO A 66 5.73 -27.80 7.11
CA PRO A 66 6.27 -28.68 8.14
C PRO A 66 5.85 -30.13 7.97
N GLU A 67 4.92 -30.49 7.09
CA GLU A 67 4.35 -31.85 7.11
C GLU A 67 5.41 -32.93 6.90
N LYS A 68 6.30 -32.75 5.92
CA LYS A 68 7.37 -33.73 5.67
C LYS A 68 8.38 -33.81 6.83
N ILE A 69 8.66 -32.67 7.45
CA ILE A 69 9.61 -32.57 8.58
C ILE A 69 8.97 -33.13 9.86
N GLU A 70 7.70 -32.84 10.10
CA GLU A 70 6.92 -33.37 11.22
C GLU A 70 6.79 -34.89 11.10
N ILE A 71 6.54 -35.43 9.90
CA ILE A 71 6.52 -36.87 9.65
C ILE A 71 7.91 -37.49 9.92
N ALA A 72 8.99 -36.85 9.48
CA ALA A 72 10.35 -37.34 9.71
C ALA A 72 10.75 -37.30 11.20
N LEU A 73 10.42 -36.22 11.91
CA LEU A 73 10.68 -36.07 13.34
C LEU A 73 9.83 -37.05 14.16
N ARG A 74 8.56 -37.23 13.79
CA ARG A 74 7.65 -38.17 14.47
C ARG A 74 8.14 -39.61 14.34
N ARG A 75 8.77 -39.99 13.21
CA ARG A 75 9.43 -41.30 13.06
C ARG A 75 10.60 -41.51 14.02
N GLN A 76 11.26 -40.44 14.45
CA GLN A 76 12.33 -40.48 15.45
C GLN A 76 11.84 -40.26 16.89
N GLY A 77 10.52 -40.29 17.12
CA GLY A 77 9.92 -40.07 18.44
C GLY A 77 9.91 -38.61 18.90
N LEU A 78 10.32 -37.67 18.04
CA LEU A 78 10.34 -36.24 18.32
C LEU A 78 9.04 -35.60 17.83
N LYS A 79 8.30 -34.96 18.74
CA LYS A 79 7.09 -34.21 18.40
C LYS A 79 7.39 -32.72 18.46
N MET A 80 7.44 -32.07 17.30
CA MET A 80 7.57 -30.62 17.20
C MET A 80 6.28 -30.03 16.61
N SER A 81 5.64 -29.13 17.35
CA SER A 81 4.49 -28.38 16.85
C SER A 81 5.00 -27.11 16.16
N PHE A 82 4.78 -27.01 14.85
CA PHE A 82 5.11 -25.79 14.12
C PHE A 82 4.07 -24.70 14.41
N ALA A 83 4.52 -23.45 14.43
CA ALA A 83 3.64 -22.30 14.62
C ALA A 83 2.70 -22.18 13.42
N LYS A 84 1.41 -21.97 13.68
CA LYS A 84 0.43 -21.70 12.62
C LYS A 84 0.80 -20.38 11.92
N PRO A 85 0.49 -20.20 10.63
CA PRO A 85 0.78 -18.94 9.91
C PRO A 85 0.27 -17.69 10.65
N GLY A 86 -0.88 -17.78 11.33
CA GLY A 86 -1.45 -16.70 12.15
C GLY A 86 -0.78 -16.45 13.50
N GLN A 87 0.21 -17.24 13.90
CA GLN A 87 1.04 -17.07 15.10
C GLN A 87 2.41 -16.49 14.77
N ASN A 88 2.79 -16.44 13.48
CA ASN A 88 4.06 -15.86 13.06
C ASN A 88 3.99 -14.33 13.15
N ILE A 89 5.03 -13.74 13.74
CA ILE A 89 5.20 -12.29 13.89
C ILE A 89 6.45 -11.88 13.11
N ARG A 90 6.28 -11.07 12.08
CA ARG A 90 7.36 -10.48 11.30
C ARG A 90 7.98 -9.35 12.11
N MET A 91 9.26 -9.47 12.41
CA MET A 91 10.02 -8.42 13.07
C MET A 91 10.70 -7.52 12.02
N SER A 92 10.83 -6.24 12.33
CA SER A 92 11.65 -5.27 11.62
C SER A 92 13.13 -5.46 12.00
N SER A 93 14.06 -4.90 11.21
CA SER A 93 15.48 -4.84 11.56
C SER A 93 15.74 -4.16 12.91
N ALA A 94 14.84 -3.27 13.33
CA ALA A 94 14.86 -2.63 14.65
C ALA A 94 14.25 -3.50 15.78
N GLY A 95 13.97 -4.79 15.54
CA GLY A 95 13.39 -5.70 16.54
C GLY A 95 11.94 -5.42 16.91
N LYS A 96 11.21 -4.60 16.12
CA LYS A 96 9.79 -4.27 16.35
C LYS A 96 8.88 -5.04 15.39
N PRO A 97 7.70 -5.51 15.81
CA PRO A 97 6.76 -6.15 14.89
C PRO A 97 6.36 -5.19 13.76
N LYS A 98 6.43 -5.65 12.51
CA LYS A 98 5.99 -4.85 11.35
C LYS A 98 4.49 -4.50 11.49
N PRO A 99 4.07 -3.27 11.15
CA PRO A 99 2.67 -2.85 11.26
C PRO A 99 1.75 -3.64 10.32
N GLY A 100 0.47 -3.74 10.67
CA GLY A 100 -0.57 -4.39 9.83
C GLY A 100 -0.70 -5.90 9.99
N GLN A 101 0.07 -6.53 10.88
CA GLN A 101 -0.01 -7.98 11.11
C GLN A 101 -1.20 -8.36 12.00
N LEU A 102 -2.04 -9.27 11.49
CA LEU A 102 -3.21 -9.79 12.22
C LEU A 102 -2.82 -10.55 13.49
N SER A 103 -1.67 -11.23 13.49
CA SER A 103 -1.13 -11.93 14.68
C SER A 103 -0.86 -10.96 15.83
N VAL A 104 -0.24 -9.81 15.54
CA VAL A 104 0.05 -8.74 16.50
C VAL A 104 -1.24 -8.08 16.98
N ALA A 105 -2.18 -7.80 16.09
CA ALA A 105 -3.49 -7.25 16.45
C ALA A 105 -4.27 -8.20 17.38
N ARG A 106 -4.23 -9.51 17.11
CA ARG A 106 -4.85 -10.54 17.94
C ARG A 106 -4.19 -10.63 19.32
N ILE A 107 -2.86 -10.64 19.38
CA ILE A 107 -2.12 -10.66 20.65
C ILE A 107 -2.46 -9.42 21.48
N ARG A 108 -2.46 -8.23 20.86
CA ARG A 108 -2.86 -6.99 21.55
C ARG A 108 -4.29 -7.04 22.09
N ARG A 109 -5.24 -7.61 21.33
CA ARG A 109 -6.62 -7.82 21.80
C ARG A 109 -6.68 -8.80 22.97
N LEU A 110 -5.93 -9.89 22.91
CA LEU A 110 -5.86 -10.88 24.00
C LEU A 110 -5.23 -10.28 25.26
N SER A 111 -4.16 -9.50 25.12
CA SER A 111 -3.53 -8.78 26.24
C SER A 111 -4.48 -7.76 26.86
N ALA A 112 -5.20 -6.98 26.04
CA ALA A 112 -6.17 -6.00 26.52
C ALA A 112 -7.39 -6.64 27.20
N GLY A 113 -7.86 -7.81 26.75
CA GLY A 113 -8.95 -8.54 27.39
C GLY A 113 -8.55 -9.27 28.68
N SER A 114 -7.28 -9.65 28.80
CA SER A 114 -6.72 -10.33 29.99
C SER A 114 -6.61 -9.37 31.18
N GLU A 115 -6.29 -8.10 30.95
CA GLU A 115 -6.18 -7.09 32.02
C GLU A 115 -7.52 -6.82 32.72
N THR A 116 -8.65 -6.91 32.00
CA THR A 116 -9.99 -6.76 32.61
C THR A 116 -10.46 -7.96 33.41
N ALA A 117 -9.92 -9.16 33.18
CA ALA A 117 -10.33 -10.38 33.89
C ALA A 117 -9.73 -10.48 35.30
N ASN A 118 -8.54 -9.91 35.52
CA ASN A 118 -7.82 -10.00 36.80
C ASN A 118 -8.30 -8.98 37.86
N TYR A 119 -9.22 -8.06 37.53
CA TYR A 119 -9.73 -7.06 38.47
C TYR A 119 -11.07 -7.44 39.12
N ARG A 120 -11.65 -8.61 38.81
CA ARG A 120 -12.95 -9.05 39.35
C ARG A 120 -12.89 -10.40 40.06
N ALA A 121 -11.87 -10.61 40.87
CA ALA A 121 -11.89 -11.62 41.91
C ALA A 121 -11.56 -10.95 43.25
N THR A 122 -12.39 -11.22 44.25
CA THR A 122 -12.29 -10.83 45.67
C THR A 122 -13.00 -9.53 46.10
N ARG A 123 -14.34 -9.62 46.25
CA ARG A 123 -14.99 -9.09 47.46
C ARG A 123 -15.72 -10.24 48.14
N ARG A 124 -15.44 -10.36 49.44
CA ARG A 124 -16.03 -11.28 50.42
C ARG A 124 -17.55 -11.23 50.40
#